data_AF-M7NRQ7-F1
#
_entry.id   AF-M7NRQ7-F1
#
_cell.length_a   1.000
_cell.length_b   1.000
_cell.length_c   1.000
_cell.angle_alpha   90.00
_cell.angle_beta   90.00
_cell.angle_gamma   90.00
#
_symmetry.space_group_name_H-M   'P 1'
#
loop_
_entity.id
_entity.type
_entity.pdbx_description
1 polymer ?
#
loop_
_entity_poly.entity_id
_entity_poly.type
_entity_poly.pdbx_seq_one_letter_code
_entity_poly.pdbx_strand_id
1 'polypeptide(L)'
;MSIDEAGLLRVQELIEESYKNLEDTSIQQKAFQESLKYLGGLGEDEHWFCTNKLDALIKESLQLFMFSKSDALLWLKTKIRVQLGRCYSCIKHYHILKDEIETSYEGHE
;
A
#
# COMPACT_ATOMS: atom_id res chain seq x y z
N MET A 1 3.70 16.04 0.54
CA MET A 1 3.95 16.17 1.99
C MET A 1 5.05 15.18 2.35
N SER A 2 5.98 15.52 3.25
CA SER A 2 6.87 14.51 3.84
C SER A 2 6.07 13.59 4.77
N ILE A 3 6.62 12.46 5.19
CA ILE A 3 5.94 11.52 6.09
C ILE A 3 5.51 12.24 7.38
N ASP A 4 4.20 12.37 7.59
CA ASP A 4 3.59 12.82 8.85
C ASP A 4 3.37 11.58 9.73
N GLU A 5 4.14 11.47 10.81
CA GLU A 5 4.10 10.30 11.71
C GLU A 5 2.75 10.15 12.41
N ALA A 6 2.06 11.26 12.74
CA ALA A 6 0.75 11.20 13.38
C ALA A 6 -0.35 10.78 12.39
N GLY A 7 -0.23 11.19 11.12
CA GLY A 7 -1.05 10.68 10.04
C GLY A 7 -0.80 9.19 9.77
N LEU A 8 0.47 8.78 9.74
CA LEU A 8 0.87 7.40 9.47
C LEU A 8 0.32 6.44 10.53
N LEU A 9 0.53 6.77 11.80
CA LEU A 9 0.09 5.94 12.93
C LEU A 9 -1.43 5.70 12.87
N ARG A 10 -2.21 6.75 12.61
CA ARG A 10 -3.68 6.64 12.52
C ARG A 10 -4.14 5.69 11.41
N VAL A 11 -3.45 5.69 10.27
CA VAL A 11 -3.78 4.78 9.17
C VAL A 11 -3.35 3.36 9.53
N GLN A 12 -2.21 3.18 10.18
CA GLN A 12 -1.75 1.87 10.65
C GLN A 12 -2.74 1.25 11.65
N GLU A 13 -3.21 2.03 12.63
CA GLU A 13 -4.22 1.58 13.60
C GLU A 13 -5.52 1.14 12.90
N LEU A 14 -5.92 1.88 11.86
CA LEU A 14 -7.11 1.56 11.08
C LEU A 14 -6.95 0.26 10.27
N ILE A 15 -5.75 -0.02 9.74
CA ILE A 15 -5.42 -1.29 9.07
C ILE A 15 -5.44 -2.44 10.09
N GLU A 16 -4.87 -2.24 11.27
CA GLU A 16 -4.91 -3.26 12.32
C GLU A 16 -6.35 -3.53 12.79
N GLU A 17 -7.19 -2.50 12.87
CA GLU A 17 -8.61 -2.63 13.18
C GLU A 17 -9.35 -3.39 12.07
N SER A 18 -9.01 -3.16 10.80
CA SER A 18 -9.63 -3.89 9.70
C SER A 18 -9.26 -5.37 9.75
N TYR A 19 -8.00 -5.73 10.02
CA TYR A 19 -7.63 -7.15 10.18
C TYR A 19 -8.32 -7.85 11.35
N LYS A 20 -8.68 -7.11 12.42
CA LYS A 20 -9.45 -7.65 13.54
C LYS A 20 -10.93 -7.86 13.21
N ASN A 21 -11.45 -7.18 12.20
CA ASN A 21 -12.87 -7.13 11.84
C ASN A 21 -13.08 -7.43 10.35
N LEU A 22 -12.63 -8.61 9.89
CA LEU A 22 -12.66 -9.01 8.48
C LEU A 22 -14.07 -9.03 7.86
N GLU A 23 -15.11 -9.27 8.66
CA GLU A 23 -16.50 -9.32 8.20
C GLU A 23 -17.11 -7.92 8.01
N ASP A 24 -16.54 -6.88 8.63
CA ASP A 24 -17.01 -5.51 8.48
C ASP A 24 -16.43 -4.91 7.19
N THR A 25 -17.20 -4.98 6.11
CA THR A 25 -16.79 -4.44 4.81
C THR A 25 -16.56 -2.91 4.85
N SER A 26 -17.21 -2.19 5.77
CA SER A 26 -17.05 -0.75 5.92
C SER A 26 -15.67 -0.40 6.48
N ILE A 27 -15.18 -1.12 7.49
CA ILE A 27 -13.84 -0.89 8.03
C ILE A 27 -12.77 -1.27 7.00
N GLN A 28 -12.95 -2.37 6.24
CA GLN A 28 -12.03 -2.75 5.16
C GLN A 28 -11.92 -1.63 4.13
N GLN A 29 -13.05 -1.13 3.64
CA GLN A 29 -13.07 -0.03 2.66
C GLN A 29 -12.45 1.25 3.20
N LYS A 30 -12.64 1.55 4.48
CA LYS A 30 -12.09 2.76 5.12
C LYS A 30 -10.57 2.66 5.29
N ALA A 31 -10.05 1.55 5.81
CA ALA A 31 -8.61 1.29 5.94
C ALA A 31 -7.92 1.41 4.58
N PHE A 32 -8.55 0.83 3.57
CA PHE A 32 -8.11 0.88 2.20
C PHE A 32 -8.07 2.32 1.64
N GLN A 33 -9.17 3.08 1.73
CA GLN A 33 -9.25 4.45 1.21
C GLN A 33 -8.26 5.39 1.88
N GLU A 34 -8.13 5.30 3.21
CA GLU A 34 -7.20 6.16 3.94
C GLU A 34 -5.73 5.79 3.66
N SER A 35 -5.42 4.51 3.42
CA SER A 35 -4.09 4.09 2.94
C SER A 35 -3.73 4.72 1.60
N LEU A 36 -4.65 4.67 0.63
CA LEU A 36 -4.46 5.30 -0.67
C LEU A 36 -4.30 6.81 -0.58
N LYS A 37 -5.13 7.46 0.23
CA LYS A 37 -5.12 8.91 0.42
C LYS A 37 -3.81 9.36 1.08
N TYR A 38 -3.34 8.62 2.07
CA TYR A 38 -2.07 8.91 2.73
C TYR A 38 -0.90 8.79 1.75
N LEU A 39 -0.80 7.66 1.04
CA LEU A 39 0.23 7.46 0.01
C LEU A 39 0.15 8.52 -1.09
N GLY A 40 -1.06 8.87 -1.56
CA GLY A 40 -1.28 9.90 -2.57
C GLY A 40 -0.88 11.31 -2.12
N GLY A 41 -0.87 11.58 -0.81
CA GLY A 41 -0.42 12.86 -0.23
C GLY A 41 1.09 12.98 -0.05
N LEU A 42 1.83 11.88 -0.15
CA LEU A 42 3.28 11.88 -0.04
C LEU A 42 3.95 12.61 -1.21
N GLY A 43 5.09 13.24 -0.93
CA GLY A 43 5.92 13.88 -1.93
C GLY A 43 6.45 12.87 -2.95
N GLU A 44 6.82 13.36 -4.14
CA GLU A 44 7.36 12.49 -5.18
C GLU A 44 8.76 11.95 -4.86
N ASP A 45 9.45 12.59 -3.92
CA ASP A 45 10.78 12.19 -3.44
C ASP A 45 10.71 11.21 -2.26
N GLU A 46 9.50 10.86 -1.80
CA GLU A 46 9.31 9.88 -0.73
C GLU A 46 9.48 8.46 -1.26
N HIS A 47 10.40 7.71 -0.63
CA HIS A 47 10.74 6.36 -1.03
C HIS A 47 9.80 5.34 -0.42
N TRP A 48 8.69 5.04 -1.12
CA TRP A 48 7.62 4.20 -0.59
C TRP A 48 8.11 2.82 -0.13
N PHE A 49 8.92 2.14 -0.94
CA PHE A 49 9.34 0.75 -0.70
C PHE A 49 10.67 0.63 0.04
N CYS A 50 11.39 1.73 0.25
CA CYS A 50 12.71 1.69 0.87
C CYS A 50 12.65 1.86 2.39
N THR A 51 11.46 2.11 2.94
CA THR A 51 11.22 2.26 4.37
C THR A 51 10.10 1.34 4.83
N ASN A 52 10.37 0.59 5.89
CA ASN A 52 9.39 -0.33 6.48
C ASN A 52 8.20 0.43 7.11
N LYS A 53 8.31 1.75 7.29
CA LYS A 53 7.24 2.59 7.87
C LYS A 53 5.96 2.53 7.03
N LEU A 54 6.08 2.40 5.71
CA LEU A 54 4.95 2.45 4.78
C LEU A 54 4.45 1.05 4.37
N ASP A 55 5.12 -0.01 4.80
CA ASP A 55 4.85 -1.39 4.34
C ASP A 55 3.39 -1.78 4.51
N ALA A 56 2.79 -1.52 5.68
CA ALA A 56 1.39 -1.87 5.93
C ALA A 56 0.42 -1.20 4.93
N LEU A 57 0.61 0.10 4.68
CA LEU A 57 -0.23 0.87 3.77
C LEU A 57 -0.03 0.41 2.32
N ILE A 58 1.22 0.10 1.96
CA ILE A 58 1.55 -0.39 0.61
C ILE A 58 0.98 -1.78 0.40
N LYS A 59 1.08 -2.70 1.38
CA LYS A 59 0.49 -4.04 1.30
C LYS A 59 -1.02 -3.94 1.09
N GLU A 60 -1.72 -3.14 1.90
CA GLU A 60 -3.16 -2.91 1.74
C GLU A 60 -3.51 -2.28 0.38
N SER A 61 -2.71 -1.33 -0.08
CA SER A 61 -2.95 -0.69 -1.38
C SER A 61 -2.63 -1.60 -2.57
N LEU A 62 -1.66 -2.52 -2.43
CA LEU A 62 -1.25 -3.45 -3.46
C LEU A 62 -2.21 -4.61 -3.65
N GLN A 63 -3.00 -4.98 -2.64
CA GLN A 63 -4.06 -5.99 -2.78
C GLN A 63 -4.98 -5.69 -3.96
N LEU A 64 -5.27 -4.42 -4.23
CA LEU A 64 -6.06 -4.01 -5.38
C LEU A 64 -5.49 -4.40 -6.76
N PHE A 65 -4.18 -4.46 -6.89
CA PHE A 65 -3.54 -4.80 -8.16
C PHE A 65 -3.80 -6.26 -8.51
N MET A 66 -4.05 -7.10 -7.51
CA MET A 66 -4.47 -8.48 -7.72
C MET A 66 -5.91 -8.57 -8.22
N PHE A 67 -6.79 -7.64 -7.81
CA PHE A 67 -8.22 -7.74 -8.10
C PHE A 67 -8.67 -7.07 -9.41
N SER A 68 -7.88 -6.23 -10.10
CA SER A 68 -8.35 -5.69 -11.39
C SER A 68 -7.33 -5.07 -12.35
N LYS A 69 -7.60 -5.24 -13.66
CA LYS A 69 -7.17 -4.35 -14.75
C LYS A 69 -7.97 -3.03 -14.76
N SER A 70 -8.43 -2.53 -13.60
CA SER A 70 -9.25 -1.32 -13.55
C SER A 70 -8.41 -0.06 -13.74
N ASP A 71 -8.91 0.85 -14.57
CA ASP A 71 -8.37 2.19 -14.76
C ASP A 71 -8.51 3.07 -13.51
N ALA A 72 -9.35 2.67 -12.54
CA ALA A 72 -9.52 3.37 -11.26
C ALA A 72 -8.20 3.53 -10.49
N LEU A 73 -7.19 2.71 -10.81
CA LEU A 73 -5.89 2.66 -10.15
C LEU A 73 -4.73 3.09 -11.06
N LEU A 74 -5.04 3.71 -12.21
CA LEU A 74 -4.04 4.20 -13.13
C LEU A 74 -3.12 5.23 -12.45
N TRP A 75 -3.66 6.05 -11.55
CA TRP A 75 -2.88 7.01 -10.78
C TRP A 75 -1.85 6.32 -9.87
N LEU A 76 -2.27 5.24 -9.20
CA LEU A 76 -1.42 4.47 -8.28
C LEU A 76 -0.34 3.70 -9.05
N LYS A 77 -0.70 3.07 -10.18
CA LYS A 77 0.23 2.48 -11.16
C LYS A 77 1.30 3.46 -11.59
N THR A 78 0.88 4.68 -11.93
CA THR A 78 1.78 5.74 -12.38
C THR A 78 2.71 6.17 -11.26
N LYS A 79 2.19 6.39 -10.05
CA LYS A 79 3.00 6.76 -8.88
C LYS A 79 4.02 5.68 -8.52
N ILE A 80 3.62 4.40 -8.48
CA ILE A 80 4.55 3.29 -8.26
C ILE A 80 5.63 3.29 -9.34
N ARG A 81 5.27 3.38 -10.62
CA ARG A 81 6.28 3.42 -11.71
C ARG A 81 7.29 4.55 -11.54
N VAL A 82 6.84 5.74 -11.14
CA VAL A 82 7.72 6.88 -10.84
C VAL A 82 8.68 6.54 -9.69
N GLN A 83 8.16 5.96 -8.60
CA GLN A 83 8.98 5.57 -7.45
C GLN A 83 10.02 4.51 -7.81
N LEU A 84 9.62 3.49 -8.58
CA LEU A 84 10.51 2.43 -9.05
C LEU A 84 11.58 2.97 -10.00
N GLY A 85 11.24 3.93 -10.87
CA GLY A 85 12.20 4.53 -11.80
C GLY A 85 13.27 5.42 -11.13
N ARG A 86 13.04 5.86 -9.89
CA ARG A 86 13.94 6.78 -9.17
C ARG A 86 14.91 6.08 -8.22
N CYS A 87 14.58 4.88 -7.72
CA CYS A 87 15.39 4.22 -6.70
C CYS A 87 15.49 2.71 -6.92
N TYR A 88 16.71 2.22 -7.16
CA TYR A 88 17.00 0.79 -7.32
C TYR A 88 16.60 -0.04 -6.09
N SER A 89 16.84 0.47 -4.88
CA SER A 89 16.43 -0.23 -3.64
C SER A 89 14.91 -0.39 -3.56
N CYS A 90 14.14 0.59 -4.04
CA CYS A 90 12.68 0.51 -4.03
C CYS A 90 12.16 -0.50 -5.06
N ILE A 91 12.85 -0.68 -6.19
CA ILE A 91 12.59 -1.80 -7.14
C ILE A 91 12.74 -3.15 -6.43
N LYS A 92 13.86 -3.36 -5.75
CA LYS A 92 14.14 -4.62 -5.06
C LYS A 92 13.06 -4.93 -4.01
N HIS A 93 12.76 -3.98 -3.13
CA HIS A 93 11.76 -4.19 -2.09
C HIS A 93 10.35 -4.35 -2.64
N TYR A 94 9.98 -3.62 -3.71
CA TYR A 94 8.70 -3.84 -4.39
C TYR A 94 8.54 -5.27 -4.89
N HIS A 95 9.57 -5.85 -5.52
CA HIS A 95 9.51 -7.23 -6.00
C HIS A 95 9.40 -8.24 -4.85
N ILE A 96 10.13 -8.04 -3.76
CA ILE A 96 10.01 -8.89 -2.56
C ILE A 96 8.59 -8.81 -2.00
N LEU A 97 8.07 -7.59 -1.82
CA LEU A 97 6.73 -7.36 -1.29
C LEU A 97 5.65 -7.97 -2.18
N LYS A 98 5.81 -7.86 -3.51
CA LYS A 98 4.90 -8.46 -4.48
C LYS A 98 4.86 -9.99 -4.35
N ASP A 99 6.03 -10.61 -4.23
CA ASP A 99 6.19 -12.07 -4.07
C ASP A 99 5.59 -12.56 -2.75
N GLU A 100 5.81 -11.82 -1.64
CA GLU A 100 5.19 -12.10 -0.34
C GLU A 100 3.66 -12.08 -0.42
N ILE A 101 3.11 -11.07 -1.10
CA ILE A 101 1.66 -10.92 -1.27
C ILE A 101 1.11 -12.07 -2.13
N GLU A 102 1.74 -12.40 -3.26
CA GLU A 102 1.32 -13.51 -4.13
C GLU A 102 1.34 -14.85 -3.38
N THR A 103 2.43 -15.14 -2.65
CA THR A 103 2.59 -16.37 -1.85
C THR A 103 1.55 -16.46 -0.73
N SER A 104 1.22 -15.35 -0.08
CA SER A 104 0.22 -15.33 1.00
C SER A 104 -1.19 -15.66 0.50
N TYR A 105 -1.48 -15.51 -0.80
CA TYR A 105 -2.77 -15.84 -1.39
C TYR A 105 -2.80 -17.27 -1.99
N GLU A 106 -1.70 -17.77 -2.55
CA GLU A 106 -1.60 -19.16 -3.02
C GLU A 106 -1.69 -20.20 -1.88
N GLY A 107 -1.44 -19.80 -0.63
CA GLY A 107 -1.65 -20.65 0.55
C GLY A 107 -3.11 -20.80 1.01
N HIS A 108 -4.07 -20.16 0.32
CA HIS A 108 -5.51 -20.18 0.62
C HIS A 108 -6.35 -20.83 -0.51
N GLU A 109 -5.84 -21.91 -1.12
CA GLU A 109 -6.61 -22.83 -1.98
C GLU A 109 -6.89 -24.17 -1.29
#